data_AF-T0ZL23-F1
#
_entry.id   AF-T0ZL23-F1
#
_cell.length_a   1.000
_cell.length_b   1.000
_cell.length_c   1.000
_cell.angle_alpha   90.00
_cell.angle_beta   90.00
_cell.angle_gamma   90.00
#
_symmetry.space_group_name_H-M   'P 1'
#
loop_
_entity.id
_entity.type
_entity.pdbx_description
1 polymer ?
#
loop_
_entity_poly.entity_id
_entity_poly.type
_entity_poly.pdbx_seq_one_letter_code
_entity_poly.pdbx_strand_id
1 'polypeptide(L)'
;WGPELVIVDEAQRVKNWNTIAARALKRIDSPYAVVLTGTPLENKLEELISIVQFVDRYRLGPTWKLLHEHQVKDESGRVIGYTGLEKVGQTLAEIMVRRRKSEVLTQLPERTDQNLLVPMTEPQMVYHRENADIVAKVVQRWKKTKFLSETDQRRMTCALQNMRMVCNSTYLLD
;
A
#
# COMPACT_ATOMS: atom_id res chain seq x y z
N TRP A 1 11.82 20.83 -27.14
CA TRP A 1 10.71 21.50 -26.47
C TRP A 1 10.31 20.61 -25.30
N GLY A 2 10.52 21.07 -24.07
CA GLY A 2 10.18 20.35 -22.84
C GLY A 2 9.33 21.26 -21.95
N PRO A 3 8.46 20.71 -21.10
CA PRO A 3 7.67 21.51 -20.18
C PRO A 3 8.59 22.18 -19.15
N GLU A 4 8.27 23.42 -18.76
CA GLU A 4 8.97 24.12 -17.68
C GLU A 4 8.50 23.66 -16.29
N LEU A 5 7.26 23.17 -16.19
CA LEU A 5 6.66 22.69 -14.96
C LEU A 5 5.89 21.40 -15.22
N VAL A 6 6.11 20.40 -14.37
CA VAL A 6 5.31 19.17 -14.33
C VAL A 6 4.54 19.11 -13.03
N ILE A 7 3.23 18.92 -13.11
CA ILE A 7 2.37 18.71 -11.96
C ILE A 7 1.84 17.28 -12.01
N VAL A 8 2.10 16.52 -10.95
CA VAL A 8 1.64 15.13 -10.81
C VAL A 8 0.61 15.09 -9.71
N ASP A 9 -0.65 14.92 -10.10
CA ASP A 9 -1.74 14.71 -9.15
C ASP A 9 -1.93 13.22 -8.83
N GLU A 10 -2.33 12.94 -7.60
CA GLU A 10 -2.53 11.59 -7.07
C GLU A 10 -1.32 10.67 -7.30
N ALA A 11 -0.13 11.14 -6.93
CA ALA A 11 1.13 10.44 -7.21
C ALA A 11 1.24 9.04 -6.60
N GLN A 12 0.37 8.67 -5.66
CA GLN A 12 0.23 7.27 -5.23
C GLN A 12 -0.16 6.33 -6.39
N ARG A 13 -0.77 6.82 -7.47
CA ARG A 13 -1.05 6.03 -8.69
C ARG A 13 0.22 5.64 -9.46
N VAL A 14 1.31 6.39 -9.29
CA VAL A 14 2.61 6.17 -9.97
C VAL A 14 3.72 5.79 -8.99
N LYS A 15 3.39 5.42 -7.74
CA LYS A 15 4.36 5.10 -6.68
C LYS A 15 5.31 3.95 -7.02
N ASN A 16 4.88 3.03 -7.88
CA ASN A 16 5.71 1.94 -8.38
C ASN A 16 6.48 2.37 -9.64
N TRP A 17 7.77 2.66 -9.46
CA TRP A 17 8.67 3.08 -10.55
C TRP A 17 8.89 2.07 -11.67
N ASN A 18 8.56 0.79 -11.45
CA ASN A 18 8.67 -0.22 -12.51
C ASN A 18 7.52 -0.14 -13.53
N THR A 19 6.48 0.66 -13.24
CA THR A 19 5.36 0.84 -14.15
C THR A 19 5.76 1.70 -15.36
N ILE A 20 5.13 1.43 -16.50
CA ILE A 20 5.35 2.18 -17.76
C ILE A 20 5.09 3.67 -17.54
N ALA A 21 4.00 4.02 -16.83
CA ALA A 21 3.62 5.39 -16.52
C ALA A 21 4.72 6.12 -15.72
N ALA A 22 5.23 5.49 -14.67
CA ALA A 22 6.24 6.10 -13.82
C ALA A 22 7.59 6.27 -14.55
N ARG A 23 7.95 5.31 -15.43
CA ARG A 23 9.14 5.44 -16.29
C ARG A 23 8.98 6.53 -17.35
N ALA A 24 7.79 6.72 -17.91
CA ALA A 24 7.50 7.79 -18.86
C ALA A 24 7.58 9.16 -18.17
N LEU A 25 7.02 9.28 -16.96
CA LEU A 25 7.04 10.50 -16.16
C LEU A 25 8.48 10.97 -15.86
N LYS A 26 9.39 10.04 -15.52
CA LYS A 26 10.82 10.35 -15.28
C LYS A 26 11.61 10.80 -16.52
N ARG A 27 11.09 10.56 -17.73
CA ARG A 27 11.74 11.02 -18.97
C ARG A 27 11.37 12.45 -19.33
N ILE A 28 10.40 13.03 -18.63
CA ILE A 28 10.02 14.42 -18.82
C ILE A 28 11.09 15.28 -18.15
N ASP A 29 11.90 15.94 -18.98
CA ASP A 29 12.89 16.90 -18.53
C ASP A 29 12.18 18.24 -18.27
N SER A 30 12.17 18.65 -17.00
CA SER A 30 11.49 19.86 -16.52
C SER A 30 12.27 20.45 -15.34
N PRO A 31 12.52 21.78 -15.32
CA PRO A 31 13.21 22.44 -14.21
C PRO A 31 12.36 22.47 -12.93
N TYR A 32 11.02 22.39 -13.04
CA TYR A 32 10.13 22.35 -11.89
C TYR A 32 9.23 21.12 -11.88
N ALA A 33 9.03 20.53 -10.70
CA ALA A 33 8.12 19.42 -10.47
C ALA A 33 7.32 19.65 -9.18
N VAL A 34 6.00 19.54 -9.27
CA VAL A 34 5.08 19.59 -8.13
C VAL A 34 4.36 18.25 -8.05
N VAL A 35 4.41 17.63 -6.89
CA VAL A 35 3.74 16.35 -6.64
C VAL A 35 2.66 16.54 -5.58
N LEU A 36 1.44 16.15 -5.93
CA LEU A 36 0.28 16.17 -5.04
C LEU A 36 -0.10 14.73 -4.71
N THR A 37 -0.31 14.46 -3.42
CA THR A 37 -0.77 13.16 -2.94
C THR A 37 -1.49 13.32 -1.62
N GLY A 38 -2.65 12.65 -1.49
CA GLY A 38 -3.36 12.58 -0.21
C GLY A 38 -2.71 11.65 0.81
N THR A 39 -1.90 10.70 0.34
CA THR A 39 -1.33 9.59 1.15
C THR A 39 0.07 9.20 0.65
N PRO A 40 1.12 10.01 0.93
CA PRO A 40 2.47 9.76 0.40
C PRO A 40 3.11 8.46 0.89
N LEU A 41 2.62 7.89 2.00
CA LEU A 41 3.13 6.70 2.67
C LEU A 41 1.97 5.74 2.89
N GLU A 42 1.55 5.03 1.84
CA GLU A 42 0.52 4.01 2.02
C GLU A 42 1.09 2.70 2.54
N ASN A 43 2.30 2.26 2.11
CA ASN A 43 2.77 0.91 2.50
C ASN A 43 4.28 0.72 2.65
N LYS A 44 5.13 1.49 1.93
CA LYS A 44 6.58 1.19 1.88
C LYS A 44 7.45 2.44 1.78
N LEU A 45 8.59 2.45 2.48
CA LEU A 45 9.59 3.54 2.38
C LEU A 45 10.11 3.73 0.95
N GLU A 46 10.17 2.65 0.18
CA GLU A 46 10.53 2.64 -1.25
C GLU A 46 9.59 3.53 -2.09
N GLU A 47 8.30 3.61 -1.75
CA GLU A 47 7.32 4.46 -2.44
C GLU A 47 7.58 5.95 -2.17
N LEU A 48 8.03 6.29 -0.96
CA LEU A 48 8.42 7.66 -0.60
C LEU A 48 9.71 8.07 -1.30
N ILE A 49 10.75 7.22 -1.21
CA ILE A 49 12.02 7.43 -1.93
C ILE A 49 11.74 7.65 -3.40
N SER A 50 10.80 6.86 -3.90
CA SER A 50 10.36 6.89 -5.26
C SER A 50 9.92 8.30 -5.63
N ILE A 51 8.86 8.82 -5.02
CA ILE A 51 8.29 10.14 -5.28
C ILE A 51 9.33 11.25 -5.09
N VAL A 52 10.13 11.18 -4.03
CA VAL A 52 11.13 12.22 -3.72
C VAL A 52 12.20 12.28 -4.81
N GLN A 53 12.66 11.15 -5.35
CA GLN A 53 13.65 11.16 -6.42
C GLN A 53 13.16 11.80 -7.73
N PHE A 54 11.84 11.89 -7.93
CA PHE A 54 11.28 12.62 -9.07
C PHE A 54 11.33 14.14 -8.86
N VAL A 55 11.16 14.60 -7.62
CA VAL A 55 11.23 16.03 -7.26
C VAL A 55 12.67 16.50 -7.08
N ASP A 56 13.45 15.74 -6.31
CA ASP A 56 14.85 16.03 -5.99
C ASP A 56 15.61 14.70 -5.84
N ARG A 57 16.33 14.32 -6.89
CA ARG A 57 17.04 13.03 -6.98
C ARG A 57 18.16 12.85 -5.96
N TYR A 58 18.68 13.92 -5.37
CA TYR A 58 19.85 13.87 -4.48
C TYR A 58 19.48 14.01 -3.01
N ARG A 59 18.26 14.43 -2.70
CA ARG A 59 17.80 14.75 -1.33
C ARG A 59 17.99 13.61 -0.31
N LEU A 60 17.63 12.38 -0.68
CA LEU A 60 17.65 11.22 0.23
C LEU A 60 18.93 10.39 0.15
N GLY A 61 19.89 10.79 -0.69
CA GLY A 61 21.08 10.00 -0.95
C GLY A 61 20.79 8.62 -1.58
N PRO A 62 21.74 7.67 -1.49
CA PRO A 62 21.60 6.36 -2.09
C PRO A 62 20.48 5.54 -1.45
N THR A 63 19.57 5.00 -2.28
CA THR A 63 18.42 4.19 -1.84
C THR A 63 18.83 3.03 -0.93
N TRP A 64 19.90 2.30 -1.26
CA TRP A 64 20.35 1.15 -0.45
C TRP A 64 20.72 1.55 0.98
N LYS A 65 21.32 2.74 1.16
CA LYS A 65 21.75 3.25 2.46
C LYS A 65 20.53 3.65 3.28
N LEU A 66 19.61 4.40 2.68
CA LEU A 66 18.37 4.80 3.35
C LEU A 66 17.55 3.57 3.79
N LEU A 67 17.42 2.56 2.92
CA LEU A 67 16.70 1.33 3.29
C LEU A 67 17.41 0.55 4.39
N HIS A 68 18.74 0.47 4.36
CA HIS A 68 19.50 -0.19 5.42
C HIS A 68 19.38 0.51 6.78
N GLU A 69 19.39 1.84 6.80
CA GLU A 69 19.32 2.64 8.03
C GLU A 69 17.90 2.67 8.64
N HIS A 70 16.86 2.53 7.80
CA HIS A 70 15.48 2.78 8.21
C HIS A 70 14.54 1.57 8.13
N GLN A 71 14.90 0.47 7.49
CA GLN A 71 14.10 -0.76 7.50
C GLN A 71 14.52 -1.71 8.62
N VAL A 72 13.54 -2.19 9.38
CA VAL A 72 13.72 -3.31 10.32
C VAL A 72 13.31 -4.58 9.61
N LYS A 73 14.24 -5.55 9.53
CA LYS A 73 14.03 -6.84 8.87
C LYS A 73 14.09 -7.99 9.86
N ASP A 74 13.31 -9.04 9.63
CA ASP A 74 13.42 -10.30 10.36
C ASP A 74 14.57 -11.18 9.83
N GLU A 75 14.78 -12.35 10.45
CA GLU A 75 15.80 -13.34 10.07
C GLU A 75 15.64 -13.85 8.62
N SER A 76 14.44 -13.76 8.05
CA SER A 76 14.14 -14.13 6.67
C SER A 76 14.37 -12.99 5.68
N GLY A 77 14.77 -11.81 6.15
CA GLY A 77 14.99 -10.60 5.35
C GLY A 77 13.71 -9.83 5.03
N ARG A 78 12.55 -10.21 5.61
CA ARG A 78 11.28 -9.52 5.40
C ARG A 78 11.21 -8.26 6.25
N VAL A 79 10.77 -7.16 5.65
CA VAL A 79 10.55 -5.89 6.36
C VAL A 79 9.38 -6.03 7.32
N ILE A 80 9.65 -5.89 8.61
CA ILE A 80 8.66 -5.98 9.71
C ILE A 80 8.35 -4.63 10.34
N GLY A 81 9.14 -3.59 10.03
CA GLY A 81 8.91 -2.25 10.54
C GLY A 81 9.92 -1.24 10.01
N TYR A 82 9.84 -0.03 10.55
CA TYR A 82 10.71 1.08 10.20
C TYR A 82 11.22 1.78 11.46
N THR A 83 12.43 2.33 11.39
CA THR A 83 13.06 3.07 12.49
C THR A 83 13.66 4.39 12.01
N GLY A 84 13.83 5.35 12.92
CA GLY A 84 14.50 6.62 12.63
C GLY A 84 13.79 7.49 11.58
N LEU A 85 12.48 7.30 11.36
CA LEU A 85 11.71 8.03 10.33
C LEU A 85 11.65 9.54 10.56
N GLU A 86 11.91 10.01 11.78
CA GLU A 86 12.04 11.44 12.08
C GLU A 86 13.12 12.11 11.22
N LYS A 87 14.28 11.46 11.03
CA LYS A 87 15.38 11.98 10.20
C LYS A 87 14.95 12.13 8.74
N VAL A 88 14.20 11.16 8.24
CA VAL A 88 13.59 11.24 6.90
C VAL A 88 12.63 12.42 6.84
N GLY A 89 11.78 12.60 7.85
CA GLY A 89 10.88 13.75 7.95
C GLY A 89 11.61 15.09 7.93
N GLN A 90 12.69 15.25 8.70
CA GLN A 90 13.53 16.45 8.72
C GLN A 90 14.14 16.75 7.35
N THR A 91 14.65 15.71 6.66
CA THR A 91 15.23 15.85 5.32
C THR A 91 14.19 16.29 4.28
N LEU A 92 12.93 15.90 4.47
CA LEU A 92 11.84 16.24 3.55
C LEU A 92 11.17 17.59 3.87
N ALA A 93 11.42 18.18 5.04
CA ALA A 93 10.71 19.37 5.52
C ALA A 93 10.80 20.57 4.56
N GLU A 94 11.91 20.72 3.82
CA GLU A 94 12.10 21.82 2.87
C GLU A 94 11.35 21.64 1.55
N ILE A 95 11.01 20.40 1.17
CA ILE A 95 10.39 20.08 -0.11
C ILE A 95 8.96 19.53 0.02
N MET A 96 8.51 19.30 1.26
CA MET A 96 7.23 18.66 1.55
C MET A 96 6.39 19.53 2.47
N VAL A 97 5.25 19.96 1.97
CA VAL A 97 4.21 20.62 2.78
C VAL A 97 3.13 19.59 3.10
N ARG A 98 2.94 19.30 4.39
CA ARG A 98 1.88 18.41 4.87
C ARG A 98 1.11 19.09 5.99
N ARG A 99 -0.22 19.11 5.87
CA ARG A 99 -1.13 19.61 6.90
C ARG A 99 -2.11 18.48 7.28
N ARG A 100 -2.38 18.32 8.56
CA ARG A 100 -3.40 17.39 9.07
C ARG A 100 -4.75 18.08 9.00
N LYS A 101 -5.81 17.30 8.75
CA LYS A 101 -7.19 17.81 8.77
C LYS A 101 -7.51 18.56 10.08
N SER A 102 -7.04 18.05 11.22
CA SER A 102 -7.21 18.69 12.53
C SER A 102 -6.55 20.07 12.66
N GLU A 103 -5.50 20.35 11.89
CA GLU A 103 -4.76 21.62 11.94
C GLU A 103 -5.44 22.72 11.09
N VAL A 104 -6.29 22.34 10.14
CA VAL A 104 -6.89 23.27 9.17
C VAL A 104 -8.42 23.32 9.21
N LEU A 105 -9.09 22.27 9.70
CA LEU A 105 -10.56 22.17 9.70
C LEU A 105 -11.15 22.51 11.07
N THR A 106 -10.90 23.71 11.58
CA THR A 106 -11.49 24.20 12.85
C THR A 106 -12.98 24.54 12.74
N GLN A 107 -13.52 24.63 11.52
CA GLN A 107 -14.89 25.04 11.24
C GLN A 107 -15.84 23.89 10.84
N LEU A 108 -15.33 22.65 10.73
CA LEU A 108 -16.16 21.50 10.39
C LEU A 108 -16.53 20.70 11.64
N PRO A 109 -17.73 20.08 11.67
CA PRO A 109 -18.12 19.20 12.77
C PRO A 109 -17.18 18.01 12.87
N GLU A 110 -17.07 17.45 14.08
CA GLU A 110 -16.27 16.26 14.32
C GLU A 110 -16.79 15.07 13.50
N ARG A 111 -15.87 14.24 13.02
CA ARG A 111 -16.20 12.99 12.35
C ARG A 111 -16.63 11.96 13.41
N THR A 112 -17.87 11.46 13.30
CA THR A 112 -18.32 10.31 14.08
C THR A 112 -18.21 9.05 13.23
N ASP A 113 -17.44 8.07 13.70
CA ASP A 113 -17.37 6.75 13.09
C ASP A 113 -18.18 5.76 13.92
N GLN A 114 -19.14 5.07 13.30
CA GLN A 114 -19.95 4.01 13.92
C GLN A 114 -19.70 2.69 13.20
N ASN A 115 -19.19 1.71 13.91
CA ASN A 115 -18.98 0.36 13.38
C ASN A 115 -20.17 -0.52 13.73
N LEU A 116 -21.00 -0.84 12.73
CA LEU A 116 -22.13 -1.75 12.87
C LEU A 116 -21.70 -3.16 12.49
N LEU A 117 -21.67 -4.07 13.47
CA LEU A 117 -21.43 -5.49 13.23
C LEU A 117 -22.75 -6.15 12.83
N VAL A 118 -22.81 -6.65 11.60
CA VAL A 118 -24.00 -7.31 11.05
C VAL A 118 -23.73 -8.82 10.97
N PRO A 119 -24.62 -9.68 11.49
CA PRO A 119 -24.46 -11.12 11.34
C PRO A 119 -24.66 -11.53 9.88
N MET A 120 -23.93 -12.55 9.44
CA MET A 120 -24.18 -13.18 8.14
C MET A 120 -25.58 -13.83 8.13
N THR A 121 -26.27 -13.74 7.01
CA THR A 121 -27.48 -14.52 6.75
C THR A 121 -27.13 -16.00 6.58
N GLU A 122 -28.11 -16.89 6.72
CA GLU A 122 -27.90 -18.34 6.58
C GLU A 122 -27.25 -18.72 5.23
N PRO A 123 -27.72 -18.21 4.06
CA PRO A 123 -27.07 -18.49 2.79
C PRO A 123 -25.61 -18.02 2.75
N GLN A 124 -25.32 -16.83 3.27
CA GLN A 124 -23.95 -16.32 3.33
C GLN A 124 -23.06 -17.20 4.21
N MET A 125 -23.58 -17.68 5.34
CA MET A 125 -22.83 -18.57 6.24
C MET A 125 -22.50 -19.90 5.57
N VAL A 126 -23.42 -20.48 4.79
CA VAL A 126 -23.19 -21.75 4.07
C VAL A 126 -22.01 -21.58 3.10
N TYR A 127 -22.10 -20.64 2.17
CA TYR A 127 -21.01 -20.37 1.21
C TYR A 127 -19.70 -19.99 1.92
N HIS A 128 -19.76 -19.21 3.00
CA HIS A 128 -18.57 -18.84 3.77
C HIS A 128 -17.92 -20.08 4.39
N ARG A 129 -18.69 -20.99 5.00
CA ARG A 129 -18.18 -22.23 5.61
C ARG A 129 -17.58 -23.17 4.58
N GLU A 130 -18.22 -23.35 3.42
CA GLU A 130 -17.67 -24.19 2.34
C GLU A 130 -16.29 -23.72 1.88
N ASN A 131 -16.12 -22.40 1.71
CA ASN A 131 -14.81 -21.83 1.37
C ASN A 131 -13.82 -21.91 2.54
N ALA A 132 -14.29 -21.74 3.78
CA ALA A 132 -13.46 -21.90 4.98
C ALA A 132 -12.89 -23.33 5.08
N ASP A 133 -13.69 -24.35 4.74
CA ASP A 133 -13.25 -25.75 4.71
C ASP A 133 -12.16 -26.00 3.67
N ILE A 134 -12.26 -25.35 2.49
CA ILE A 134 -11.21 -25.41 1.46
C ILE A 134 -9.90 -24.82 2.02
N VAL A 135 -9.97 -23.65 2.64
CA VAL A 135 -8.79 -23.00 3.25
C VAL A 135 -8.21 -23.89 4.35
N ALA A 136 -9.06 -24.45 5.23
CA ALA A 136 -8.63 -25.31 6.31
C ALA A 136 -7.88 -26.55 5.80
N LYS A 137 -8.39 -27.21 4.76
CA LYS A 137 -7.75 -28.38 4.13
C LYS A 137 -6.38 -28.02 3.54
N VAL A 138 -6.28 -26.90 2.82
CA VAL A 138 -5.00 -26.42 2.25
C VAL A 138 -4.00 -26.09 3.36
N VAL A 139 -4.42 -25.35 4.38
CA VAL A 139 -3.56 -24.96 5.51
C VAL A 139 -3.08 -26.19 6.30
N GLN A 140 -3.96 -27.16 6.54
CA GLN A 140 -3.58 -28.41 7.22
C GLN A 140 -2.52 -29.19 6.42
N ARG A 141 -2.68 -29.29 5.10
CA ARG A 141 -1.67 -29.92 4.23
C ARG A 141 -0.36 -29.16 4.29
N TRP A 142 -0.39 -27.84 4.12
CA TRP A 142 0.80 -26.99 4.17
C TRP A 142 1.55 -27.12 5.51
N LYS A 143 0.84 -27.16 6.64
CA LYS A 143 1.45 -27.38 7.96
C LYS A 143 2.20 -28.71 8.05
N LYS A 144 1.65 -29.77 7.43
CA LYS A 144 2.25 -31.12 7.42
C LYS A 144 3.44 -31.24 6.47
N THR A 145 3.29 -30.74 5.24
CA THR A 145 4.31 -30.87 4.18
C THR A 145 5.40 -29.81 4.27
N LYS A 146 5.17 -28.72 5.01
CA LYS A 146 6.00 -27.50 5.02
C LYS A 146 6.21 -26.89 3.63
N PHE A 147 5.39 -27.30 2.67
CA PHE A 147 5.44 -26.88 1.28
C PHE A 147 4.05 -26.52 0.80
N LEU A 148 3.91 -25.34 0.19
CA LEU A 148 2.67 -24.86 -0.41
C LEU A 148 2.90 -24.76 -1.91
N SER A 149 2.20 -25.61 -2.68
CA SER A 149 2.26 -25.56 -4.14
C SER A 149 1.57 -24.30 -4.67
N GLU A 150 1.96 -23.80 -5.85
CA GLU A 150 1.28 -22.66 -6.49
C GLU A 150 -0.22 -22.93 -6.72
N THR A 151 -0.59 -24.19 -7.00
CA THR A 151 -1.98 -24.59 -7.18
C THR A 151 -2.76 -24.47 -5.87
N ASP A 152 -2.20 -24.96 -4.76
CA ASP A 152 -2.82 -24.84 -3.44
C ASP A 152 -2.86 -23.38 -2.96
N GLN A 153 -1.83 -22.58 -3.27
CA GLN A 153 -1.80 -21.15 -3.00
C GLN A 153 -2.94 -20.43 -3.74
N ARG A 154 -3.08 -20.66 -5.05
CA ARG A 154 -4.16 -20.08 -5.86
C ARG A 154 -5.53 -20.48 -5.34
N ARG A 155 -5.71 -21.77 -5.01
CA ARG A 155 -6.98 -22.30 -4.47
C ARG A 155 -7.34 -21.63 -3.14
N MET A 156 -6.38 -21.49 -2.24
CA MET A 156 -6.56 -20.81 -0.96
C MET A 156 -6.92 -19.34 -1.14
N THR A 157 -6.22 -18.61 -2.02
CA THR A 157 -6.52 -17.20 -2.32
C THR A 157 -7.93 -17.03 -2.90
N CYS A 158 -8.35 -17.90 -3.82
CA CYS A 158 -9.71 -17.87 -4.37
C CYS A 158 -10.76 -18.08 -3.26
N ALA A 159 -10.56 -19.10 -2.40
CA ALA A 159 -11.49 -19.37 -1.31
C ALA A 159 -11.57 -18.22 -0.29
N LEU A 160 -10.43 -17.62 0.08
CA LEU A 160 -10.40 -16.43 0.94
C LEU A 160 -11.11 -15.22 0.31
N GLN A 161 -10.97 -15.04 -1.02
CA GLN A 161 -11.67 -13.99 -1.74
C GLN A 161 -13.18 -14.24 -1.75
N ASN A 162 -13.61 -15.48 -1.99
CA ASN A 162 -15.01 -15.87 -1.94
C ASN A 162 -15.62 -15.66 -0.55
N MET A 163 -14.89 -16.00 0.52
CA MET A 163 -15.30 -15.70 1.91
C MET A 163 -15.50 -14.20 2.14
N ARG A 164 -14.72 -13.33 1.49
CA ARG A 164 -14.92 -11.88 1.58
C ARG A 164 -16.11 -11.41 0.74
N MET A 165 -16.29 -11.97 -0.46
CA MET A 165 -17.36 -11.57 -1.37
C MET A 165 -18.74 -11.96 -0.83
N VAL A 166 -18.87 -13.15 -0.23
CA VAL A 166 -20.14 -13.61 0.34
C VAL A 166 -20.63 -12.71 1.49
N CYS A 167 -19.71 -12.17 2.29
CA CYS A 167 -20.05 -11.20 3.34
C CYS A 167 -20.69 -9.92 2.77
N ASN A 168 -20.39 -9.58 1.51
CA ASN A 168 -21.02 -8.45 0.83
C ASN A 168 -22.36 -8.86 0.18
N SER A 169 -22.38 -9.97 -0.55
CA SER A 169 -23.57 -10.49 -1.24
C SER A 169 -23.34 -11.91 -1.76
N THR A 170 -24.36 -12.77 -1.70
CA THR A 170 -24.31 -14.11 -2.29
C THR A 170 -24.29 -14.10 -3.82
N TYR A 171 -24.89 -13.08 -4.46
CA TYR A 171 -24.93 -12.94 -5.92
C TYR A 171 -23.57 -12.67 -6.57
N LEU A 172 -22.53 -12.40 -5.78
CA LEU A 172 -21.16 -12.23 -6.27
C LEU A 172 -20.44 -13.57 -6.51
N LEU A 173 -21.02 -14.69 -6.08
CA LEU A 173 -20.47 -16.03 -6.22
C LEU A 173 -21.15 -16.87 -7.30
N ASP A 174 -22.28 -16.39 -7.85
CA ASP A 174 -23.00 -17.01 -8.97
C ASP A 174 -22.34 -16.70 -10.32
#